data_AF-A0A950LSY3-F1
#
_entry.id   AF-A0A950LSY3-F1
#
_cell.length_a   1.000
_cell.length_b   1.000
_cell.length_c   1.000
_cell.angle_alpha   90.00
_cell.angle_beta   90.00
_cell.angle_gamma   90.00
#
_symmetry.space_group_name_H-M   'P 1'
#
loop_
_entity.id
_entity.type
_entity.pdbx_description
1 polymer ?
#
loop_
_entity_poly.entity_id
_entity_poly.type
_entity_poly.pdbx_seq_one_letter_code
_entity_poly.pdbx_strand_id
1 'polypeptide(L)'
;MLRWRFHLRPKTLGQTTVVVLFILAATLSVGSQTSPKIKKQKLKPAETAEIEATAASAPPPPPPTPEQMPPRPPTVSYQNGQLSIVAPNSTLSDILQAVRSKTGASIDIPPGANERVVSRFGPGPARDVLAALLNGSH
;
A
#
# COMPACT_ATOMS: atom_id res chain seq x y z
N MET A 1 -23.10 -20.71 4.43
CA MET A 1 -21.84 -20.78 5.20
C MET A 1 -20.78 -21.51 4.36
N LEU A 2 -19.96 -20.78 3.60
CA LEU A 2 -18.87 -21.38 2.82
C LEU A 2 -17.81 -21.93 3.79
N ARG A 3 -17.70 -23.26 3.89
CA ARG A 3 -16.75 -23.94 4.78
C ARG A 3 -15.41 -24.08 4.07
N TRP A 4 -14.55 -23.09 4.27
CA TRP A 4 -13.15 -23.14 3.88
C TRP A 4 -12.44 -24.22 4.70
N ARG A 5 -12.05 -25.32 4.04
CA ARG A 5 -11.38 -26.46 4.67
C ARG A 5 -9.87 -26.24 4.61
N PHE A 6 -9.32 -25.62 5.65
CA PHE A 6 -7.87 -25.46 5.84
C PHE A 6 -7.23 -26.85 6.03
N HIS A 7 -6.67 -27.42 4.97
CA HIS A 7 -5.72 -28.53 5.08
C HIS A 7 -4.32 -27.94 5.09
N LEU A 8 -3.78 -27.72 6.30
CA LEU A 8 -2.36 -27.46 6.46
C LEU A 8 -1.62 -28.74 6.03
N ARG A 9 -1.02 -28.71 4.84
CA ARG A 9 0.03 -29.67 4.49
C ARG A 9 1.28 -29.25 5.28
N PRO A 10 1.85 -30.12 6.15
CA PRO A 10 3.13 -29.82 6.75
C PRO A 10 4.20 -29.85 5.65
N LYS A 11 4.80 -28.69 5.33
CA LYS A 11 6.02 -28.64 4.51
C LYS A 11 7.18 -29.04 5.40
N THR A 12 7.64 -30.28 5.22
CA THR A 12 8.86 -30.82 5.81
C THR A 12 10.08 -30.03 5.31
N LEU A 13 10.82 -29.49 6.27
CA LEU A 13 12.28 -29.39 6.38
C LEU A 13 13.11 -29.33 5.08
N GLY A 14 13.83 -28.21 4.90
CA GLY A 14 14.99 -28.15 4.00
C GLY A 14 15.18 -26.79 3.34
N GLN A 15 15.71 -25.81 4.07
CA GLN A 15 16.47 -24.70 3.49
C GLN A 15 17.54 -24.30 4.51
N THR A 16 18.68 -24.94 4.29
CA THR A 16 19.96 -24.81 4.96
C THR A 16 20.56 -23.44 4.66
N THR A 17 21.08 -22.77 5.69
CA THR A 17 22.24 -21.86 5.68
C THR A 17 22.39 -20.86 4.53
N VAL A 18 22.24 -19.56 4.85
CA VAL A 18 23.32 -18.57 4.60
C VAL A 18 23.33 -17.57 5.75
N VAL A 19 24.35 -17.73 6.61
CA VAL A 19 24.84 -16.70 7.53
C VAL A 19 25.54 -15.65 6.67
N VAL A 20 25.06 -14.40 6.66
CA VAL A 20 25.89 -13.25 6.31
C VAL A 20 25.75 -12.21 7.41
N LEU A 21 26.78 -12.22 8.24
CA LEU A 21 27.25 -11.18 9.14
C LEU A 21 27.34 -9.84 8.39
N PHE A 22 26.49 -8.87 8.71
CA PHE A 22 26.72 -7.48 8.33
C PHE A 22 27.08 -6.66 9.57
N ILE A 23 28.31 -6.19 9.51
CA ILE A 23 29.10 -5.53 10.53
C ILE A 23 28.62 -4.10 10.75
N LEU A 24 28.72 -3.68 12.02
CA LEU A 24 28.81 -2.31 12.55
C LEU A 24 29.02 -1.18 11.54
N ALA A 25 28.15 -0.17 11.59
CA ALA A 25 28.56 1.22 11.42
C ALA A 25 27.61 2.14 12.22
N ALA A 26 28.17 2.73 13.27
CA ALA A 26 27.58 3.81 14.04
C ALA A 26 27.31 5.05 13.17
N THR A 27 26.27 5.81 13.49
CA THR A 27 26.40 7.19 13.98
C THR A 27 25.02 7.79 14.23
N LEU A 28 24.85 8.33 15.44
CA LEU A 28 23.74 9.17 15.85
C LEU A 28 23.80 10.48 15.07
N SER A 29 22.67 10.97 14.56
CA SER A 29 22.51 12.40 14.28
C SER A 29 21.14 12.84 14.75
N VAL A 30 21.14 13.35 15.98
CA VAL A 30 20.04 14.06 16.62
C VAL A 30 20.30 15.56 16.50
N GLY A 31 19.30 16.29 16.00
CA GLY A 31 18.99 17.67 16.35
C GLY A 31 19.93 18.80 15.90
N SER A 32 19.40 19.76 15.15
CA SER A 32 19.25 21.17 15.56
C SER A 32 18.97 22.07 14.35
N GLN A 33 17.73 22.53 14.19
CA GLN A 33 17.37 23.61 13.26
C GLN A 33 16.97 24.82 14.09
N THR A 34 17.86 25.81 14.15
CA THR A 34 17.64 27.14 14.70
C THR A 34 17.85 28.17 13.60
N SER A 35 16.82 29.00 13.38
CA SER A 35 16.69 30.21 12.53
C SER A 35 17.80 31.28 12.81
N PRO A 36 17.87 32.50 12.20
CA PRO A 36 16.94 33.18 11.26
C PRO A 36 17.60 34.03 10.13
N LYS A 37 16.82 34.49 9.13
CA LYS A 37 17.07 35.82 8.53
C LYS A 37 15.80 36.45 7.95
N ILE A 38 15.27 37.40 8.70
CA ILE A 38 14.22 38.33 8.31
C ILE A 38 14.82 39.35 7.34
N LYS A 39 14.20 39.55 6.17
CA LYS A 39 14.29 40.81 5.43
C LYS A 39 12.89 41.23 4.97
N LYS A 40 12.26 42.06 5.81
CA LYS A 40 11.24 43.08 5.47
C LYS A 40 11.81 43.95 4.32
N GLN A 41 11.11 44.55 3.36
CA GLN A 41 9.71 44.97 3.24
C GLN A 41 9.61 45.72 1.90
N LYS A 42 8.50 45.59 1.16
CA LYS A 42 7.85 46.75 0.53
C LYS A 42 6.40 46.42 0.20
N LEU A 43 5.49 47.11 0.88
CA LEU A 43 4.04 47.07 0.66
C LEU A 43 3.68 48.04 -0.49
N LYS A 44 2.96 47.52 -1.50
CA LYS A 44 1.77 47.99 -2.29
C LYS A 44 1.58 49.51 -2.55
N PRO A 45 0.92 49.98 -3.63
CA PRO A 45 -0.21 49.36 -4.38
C PRO A 45 -0.27 49.60 -5.92
N ALA A 46 -1.01 48.75 -6.65
CA ALA A 46 -1.63 49.12 -7.93
C ALA A 46 -2.76 48.13 -8.25
N GLU A 47 -3.98 48.52 -7.92
CA GLU A 47 -5.21 48.01 -8.50
C GLU A 47 -5.72 49.13 -9.43
N THR A 48 -5.76 48.89 -10.74
CA THR A 48 -6.69 49.46 -11.75
C THR A 48 -6.36 48.81 -13.10
N ALA A 49 -7.42 48.44 -13.82
CA ALA A 49 -7.51 47.42 -14.86
C ALA A 49 -7.25 47.91 -16.29
N GLU A 50 -6.86 46.98 -17.18
CA GLU A 50 -7.25 46.87 -18.61
C GLU A 50 -6.76 45.48 -19.10
N ILE A 51 -7.54 44.39 -19.03
CA ILE A 51 -8.39 43.82 -20.11
C ILE A 51 -7.67 44.00 -21.49
N GLU A 52 -7.10 42.99 -22.15
CA GLU A 52 -7.83 41.99 -22.95
C GLU A 52 -6.83 41.01 -23.62
N ALA A 53 -6.94 39.71 -23.34
CA ALA A 53 -6.62 38.64 -24.28
C ALA A 53 -7.22 37.33 -23.75
N THR A 54 -8.35 36.98 -24.34
CA THR A 54 -9.06 35.71 -24.20
C THR A 54 -8.12 34.50 -24.28
N ALA A 55 -7.77 33.94 -23.12
CA ALA A 55 -7.38 32.55 -22.98
C ALA A 55 -8.30 31.95 -21.94
N ALA A 56 -9.32 31.22 -22.40
CA ALA A 56 -10.15 30.40 -21.53
C ALA A 56 -9.21 29.50 -20.72
N SER A 57 -9.05 29.82 -19.43
CA SER A 57 -8.29 28.98 -18.51
C SER A 57 -9.09 27.71 -18.31
N ALA A 58 -8.77 26.68 -19.09
CA ALA A 58 -9.27 25.34 -18.83
C ALA A 58 -8.85 24.97 -17.38
N PRO A 59 -9.75 24.41 -16.57
CA PRO A 59 -9.40 23.97 -15.23
C PRO A 59 -8.26 22.95 -15.30
N PRO A 60 -7.35 22.92 -14.31
CA PRO A 60 -6.30 21.90 -14.25
C PRO A 60 -6.94 20.51 -14.31
N PRO A 61 -6.31 19.54 -15.01
CA PRO A 61 -6.86 18.19 -15.09
C PRO A 61 -7.04 17.61 -13.69
N PRO A 62 -8.15 16.90 -13.43
CA PRO A 62 -8.39 16.29 -12.12
C PRO A 62 -7.27 15.28 -11.78
N PRO A 63 -6.92 15.11 -10.50
CA PRO A 63 -5.93 14.11 -10.10
C PRO A 63 -6.38 12.70 -10.53
N PRO A 64 -5.44 11.83 -10.92
CA PRO A 64 -5.78 10.47 -11.37
C PRO A 64 -6.44 9.69 -10.23
N THR A 65 -7.60 9.10 -10.50
CA THR A 65 -8.23 8.12 -9.59
C THR A 65 -7.42 6.82 -9.54
N PRO A 66 -7.52 6.01 -8.48
CA PRO A 66 -6.79 4.73 -8.33
C PRO A 66 -6.96 3.78 -9.52
N GLU A 67 -8.11 3.85 -10.18
CA GLU A 67 -8.48 3.10 -11.40
C GLU A 67 -7.61 3.47 -12.61
N GLN A 68 -7.17 4.73 -12.68
CA GLN A 68 -6.29 5.24 -13.73
C GLN A 68 -4.81 4.89 -13.49
N MET A 69 -4.48 4.38 -12.29
CA MET A 69 -3.12 3.99 -11.94
C MET A 69 -2.89 2.48 -12.16
N PRO A 70 -1.69 2.08 -12.64
CA PRO A 70 -1.36 0.67 -12.78
C PRO A 70 -1.44 -0.04 -11.42
N PRO A 71 -1.92 -1.31 -11.38
CA PRO A 71 -1.98 -2.08 -10.15
C PRO A 71 -0.59 -2.28 -9.57
N ARG A 72 -0.47 -2.10 -8.26
CA ARG A 72 0.75 -2.37 -7.50
C ARG A 72 0.65 -3.74 -6.82
N PRO A 73 1.72 -4.53 -6.78
CA PRO A 73 1.70 -5.82 -6.10
C PRO A 73 1.46 -5.63 -4.59
N PRO A 74 0.64 -6.47 -3.95
CA PRO A 74 0.39 -6.48 -2.52
C PRO A 74 1.57 -7.11 -1.78
N THR A 75 1.81 -6.61 -0.57
CA THR A 75 2.76 -7.22 0.36
C THR A 75 2.01 -8.14 1.32
N VAL A 76 2.32 -9.43 1.28
CA VAL A 76 1.71 -10.43 2.16
C VAL A 76 2.78 -11.10 3.01
N SER A 77 2.57 -11.11 4.32
CA SER A 77 3.40 -11.81 5.29
C SER A 77 2.54 -12.79 6.08
N TYR A 78 3.03 -14.02 6.23
CA TYR A 78 2.38 -15.05 7.04
C TYR A 78 3.42 -15.71 7.95
N GLN A 79 3.39 -15.38 9.24
CA GLN A 79 4.35 -15.87 10.23
C GLN A 79 3.64 -16.17 11.55
N ASN A 80 3.99 -17.26 12.22
CA ASN A 80 3.39 -17.66 13.51
C ASN A 80 1.85 -17.72 13.48
N GLY A 81 1.25 -18.14 12.35
CA GLY A 81 -0.20 -18.17 12.18
C GLY A 81 -0.86 -16.79 11.97
N GLN A 82 -0.08 -15.72 11.94
CA GLN A 82 -0.55 -14.37 11.74
C GLN A 82 -0.33 -13.92 10.29
N LEU A 83 -1.41 -13.48 9.65
CA LEU A 83 -1.43 -12.93 8.30
C LEU A 83 -1.45 -11.39 8.38
N SER A 84 -0.66 -10.74 7.53
CA SER A 84 -0.66 -9.30 7.31
C SER A 84 -0.64 -9.03 5.82
N ILE A 85 -1.50 -8.12 5.37
CA ILE A 85 -1.69 -7.76 3.97
C ILE A 85 -1.59 -6.25 3.85
N VAL A 86 -0.75 -5.76 2.94
CA VAL A 86 -0.67 -4.34 2.57
C VAL A 86 -0.94 -4.24 1.08
N ALA A 87 -2.05 -3.61 0.72
CA ALA A 87 -2.48 -3.40 -0.66
C ALA A 87 -2.57 -1.90 -0.93
N PRO A 88 -1.53 -1.25 -1.50
CA PRO A 88 -1.53 0.19 -1.73
C PRO A 88 -2.29 0.62 -2.99
N ASN A 89 -2.53 -0.30 -3.94
CA ASN A 89 -3.38 -0.15 -5.13
C ASN A 89 -3.43 -1.51 -5.85
N SER A 90 -3.79 -2.57 -5.13
CA SER A 90 -3.69 -3.95 -5.63
C SER A 90 -5.06 -4.45 -6.08
N THR A 91 -5.09 -5.40 -7.02
CA THR A 91 -6.35 -6.07 -7.36
C THR A 91 -6.66 -7.15 -6.33
N LEU A 92 -7.95 -7.40 -6.09
CA LEU A 92 -8.39 -8.49 -5.20
C LEU A 92 -7.82 -9.85 -5.64
N SER A 93 -7.79 -10.12 -6.95
CA SER A 93 -7.17 -11.33 -7.52
C SER A 93 -5.72 -11.49 -7.09
N ASP A 94 -4.92 -10.43 -7.19
CA ASP A 94 -3.49 -10.48 -6.85
C ASP A 94 -3.29 -10.72 -5.34
N ILE A 95 -4.09 -10.07 -4.51
CA ILE A 95 -4.08 -10.29 -3.05
C ILE A 95 -4.39 -11.76 -2.72
N LEU A 96 -5.44 -12.33 -3.32
CA LEU A 96 -5.82 -13.72 -3.10
C LEU A 96 -4.74 -14.71 -3.59
N GLN A 97 -4.10 -14.43 -4.74
CA GLN A 97 -2.97 -15.22 -5.23
C GLN A 97 -1.76 -15.15 -4.29
N ALA A 98 -1.43 -13.95 -3.79
CA ALA A 98 -0.32 -13.74 -2.87
C ALA A 98 -0.58 -14.47 -1.54
N VAL A 99 -1.79 -14.40 -0.99
CA VAL A 99 -2.15 -15.13 0.23
C VAL A 99 -2.10 -16.63 0.01
N ARG A 100 -2.64 -17.15 -1.10
CA ARG A 100 -2.53 -18.57 -1.47
C ARG A 100 -1.08 -19.02 -1.49
N SER A 101 -0.21 -18.22 -2.10
CA SER A 101 1.22 -18.52 -2.23
C SER A 101 1.93 -18.52 -0.87
N LYS A 102 1.60 -17.59 0.03
CA LYS A 102 2.23 -17.48 1.36
C LYS A 102 1.71 -18.49 2.38
N THR A 103 0.41 -18.77 2.35
CA THR A 103 -0.25 -19.67 3.33
C THR A 103 -0.29 -21.12 2.87
N GLY A 104 -0.16 -21.38 1.57
CA GLY A 104 -0.35 -22.71 0.98
C GLY A 104 -1.79 -23.19 0.98
N ALA A 105 -2.75 -22.34 1.34
CA ALA A 105 -4.17 -22.67 1.35
C ALA A 105 -4.71 -22.79 -0.08
N SER A 106 -5.67 -23.68 -0.29
CA SER A 106 -6.46 -23.68 -1.53
C SER A 106 -7.48 -22.55 -1.44
N ILE A 107 -7.28 -21.51 -2.25
CA ILE A 107 -8.16 -20.35 -2.34
C ILE A 107 -8.80 -20.35 -3.71
N ASP A 108 -10.14 -20.38 -3.72
CA ASP A 108 -10.92 -20.17 -4.94
C ASP A 108 -10.91 -18.69 -5.28
N ILE A 109 -10.43 -18.35 -6.48
CA ILE A 109 -10.33 -16.97 -6.95
C ILE A 109 -11.37 -16.81 -8.06
N PRO A 110 -12.44 -16.02 -7.82
CA PRO A 110 -13.49 -15.88 -8.81
C PRO A 110 -12.96 -15.19 -10.08
N PRO A 111 -13.39 -15.63 -11.27
CA PRO A 111 -13.05 -14.95 -12.51
C PRO A 111 -13.66 -13.54 -12.47
N GLY A 112 -12.82 -12.50 -12.56
CA GLY A 112 -13.27 -11.11 -12.56
C GLY A 112 -13.00 -10.30 -11.28
N ALA A 113 -12.23 -10.82 -10.32
CA ALA A 113 -11.79 -10.06 -9.13
C ALA A 113 -10.73 -8.97 -9.46
N ASN A 114 -11.09 -8.01 -10.31
CA ASN A 114 -10.27 -6.87 -10.72
C ASN A 114 -10.45 -5.64 -9.83
N GLU A 115 -11.28 -5.75 -8.80
CA GLU A 115 -11.57 -4.70 -7.83
C GLU A 115 -10.29 -4.16 -7.18
N ARG A 116 -10.24 -2.83 -7.04
CA ARG A 116 -9.07 -2.11 -6.50
C ARG A 116 -9.18 -2.00 -5.00
N VAL A 117 -8.22 -2.61 -4.32
CA VAL A 117 -8.11 -2.57 -2.86
C VAL A 117 -6.97 -1.65 -2.47
N VAL A 118 -7.31 -0.62 -1.68
CA VAL A 118 -6.35 0.29 -1.04
C VAL A 118 -6.55 0.16 0.47
N SER A 119 -5.93 -0.85 1.07
CA SER A 119 -6.13 -1.16 2.48
C SER A 119 -4.99 -1.98 3.06
N ARG A 120 -4.92 -1.98 4.39
CA ARG A 120 -3.97 -2.78 5.16
C ARG A 120 -4.72 -3.60 6.19
N PHE A 121 -4.45 -4.89 6.22
CA PHE A 121 -5.08 -5.84 7.12
C PHE A 121 -4.02 -6.55 7.97
N GLY A 122 -4.36 -6.87 9.21
CA GLY A 122 -3.52 -7.62 10.14
C GLY A 122 -2.57 -6.76 11.00
N PRO A 123 -1.71 -7.42 11.81
CA PRO A 123 -1.53 -8.87 11.93
C PRO A 123 -2.69 -9.55 12.66
N GLY A 124 -3.15 -10.70 12.16
CA GLY A 124 -4.21 -11.48 12.80
C GLY A 124 -4.36 -12.88 12.22
N PRO A 125 -5.27 -13.72 12.75
CA PRO A 125 -5.53 -15.05 12.23
C PRO A 125 -5.86 -14.99 10.73
N ALA A 126 -5.23 -15.86 9.92
CA ALA A 126 -5.40 -15.81 8.46
C ALA A 126 -6.87 -15.78 8.01
N ARG A 127 -7.74 -16.52 8.71
CA ARG A 127 -9.17 -16.58 8.43
C ARG A 127 -9.90 -15.25 8.69
N ASP A 128 -9.53 -14.55 9.75
CA ASP A 128 -10.13 -13.28 10.14
C ASP A 128 -9.69 -12.16 9.19
N VAL A 129 -8.40 -12.12 8.88
CA VAL A 129 -7.82 -11.19 7.91
C VAL A 129 -8.40 -11.39 6.51
N LEU A 130 -8.61 -12.63 6.07
CA LEU A 130 -9.28 -12.90 4.80
C LEU A 130 -10.76 -12.50 4.82
N ALA A 131 -11.46 -12.73 5.93
CA ALA A 131 -12.84 -12.28 6.07
C ALA A 131 -12.91 -10.75 6.01
N ALA A 132 -12.03 -10.04 6.69
CA ALA A 132 -11.95 -8.58 6.64
C ALA A 132 -11.66 -8.07 5.22
N LEU A 133 -10.76 -8.73 4.49
CA LEU A 133 -10.47 -8.41 3.09
C LEU A 133 -11.72 -8.56 2.21
N LEU A 134 -12.41 -9.71 2.30
CA LEU A 134 -13.56 -10.02 1.44
C LEU A 134 -14.83 -9.22 1.80
N ASN A 135 -14.95 -8.75 3.04
CA ASN A 135 -16.05 -7.86 3.44
C ASN A 135 -15.73 -6.38 3.17
N GLY A 136 -14.46 -6.02 3.14
CA GLY A 136 -13.99 -4.64 2.95
C GLY A 136 -13.67 -4.28 1.50
N SER A 137 -13.83 -5.21 0.57
CA SER A 137 -13.68 -4.95 -0.86
C SER A 137 -15.05 -4.49 -1.41
N HIS A 138 -15.14 -3.22 -1.79
CA HIS A 138 -16.28 -2.56 -2.42
C HIS A 138 -15.73 -1.55 -3.43
#